data_AF-A0A292YMV2-F1
#
_entry.id   AF-A0A292YMV2-F1
#
_cell.length_a   1.000
_cell.length_b   1.000
_cell.length_c   1.000
_cell.angle_alpha   90.00
_cell.angle_beta   90.00
_cell.angle_gamma   90.00
#
_symmetry.space_group_name_H-M   'P 1'
#
loop_
_entity.id
_entity.type
_entity.pdbx_description
1 polymer ?
#
loop_
_entity_poly.entity_id
_entity_poly.type
_entity_poly.pdbx_seq_one_letter_code
_entity_poly.pdbx_strand_id
1 'polypeptide(L)'
;MTILFLARQVNAWNLRIIGTLPPVPSFIKERDPGTFRYLQGRKRVFSDFAAAAQKIEFAFLRSGPLLYFQLDVDLRTIFARTLHEVRELKEFIPELIRRFPGLEVYYSPLAGVLEEIEQEMLVLAPCLIDGYIPVPTR
;
A
#
# COMPACT_ATOMS: atom_id res chain seq x y z
N MET A 1 9.94 -19.41 -2.68
CA MET A 1 10.38 -18.21 -3.42
C MET A 1 9.28 -17.14 -3.47
N THR A 2 8.01 -17.53 -3.52
CA THR A 2 6.82 -16.65 -3.59
C THR A 2 6.63 -15.67 -2.43
N ILE A 3 6.71 -16.13 -1.17
CA ILE A 3 6.51 -15.28 0.02
C ILE A 3 7.54 -14.15 0.09
N LEU A 4 8.83 -14.46 -0.12
CA LEU A 4 9.90 -13.47 -0.02
C LEU A 4 9.75 -12.36 -1.07
N PHE A 5 9.48 -12.74 -2.33
CA PHE A 5 9.25 -11.77 -3.40
C PHE A 5 8.06 -10.87 -3.08
N LEU A 6 6.93 -11.46 -2.71
CA LEU A 6 5.71 -10.70 -2.47
C LEU A 6 5.80 -9.81 -1.22
N ALA A 7 6.45 -10.27 -0.14
CA ALA A 7 6.70 -9.45 1.04
C ALA A 7 7.52 -8.19 0.70
N ARG A 8 8.53 -8.33 -0.17
CA ARG A 8 9.32 -7.20 -0.68
C ARG A 8 8.49 -6.25 -1.52
N GLN A 9 7.66 -6.78 -2.42
CA GLN A 9 6.77 -5.94 -3.24
C GLN A 9 5.78 -5.16 -2.39
N VAL A 10 5.11 -5.83 -1.43
CA VAL A 10 4.19 -5.16 -0.50
C VAL A 10 4.91 -4.08 0.31
N ASN A 11 6.12 -4.36 0.81
CA ASN A 11 6.92 -3.34 1.49
C ASN A 11 7.23 -2.15 0.56
N ALA A 12 7.71 -2.42 -0.65
CA ALA A 12 8.10 -1.39 -1.62
C ALA A 12 6.92 -0.51 -2.04
N TRP A 13 5.75 -1.08 -2.33
CA TRP A 13 4.55 -0.32 -2.66
C TRP A 13 4.14 0.62 -1.53
N ASN A 14 4.09 0.11 -0.30
CA ASN A 14 3.74 0.91 0.87
C ASN A 14 4.75 2.05 1.10
N LEU A 15 6.06 1.79 0.96
CA LEU A 15 7.09 2.83 1.07
C LEU A 15 6.99 3.88 -0.04
N ARG A 16 6.68 3.47 -1.28
CA ARG A 16 6.46 4.38 -2.39
C ARG A 16 5.28 5.32 -2.11
N ILE A 17 4.15 4.79 -1.62
CA ILE A 17 2.98 5.59 -1.22
C ILE A 17 3.35 6.59 -0.13
N ILE A 18 4.08 6.16 0.91
CA ILE A 18 4.52 7.04 2.01
C ILE A 18 5.44 8.16 1.50
N GLY A 19 6.35 7.84 0.57
CA GLY A 19 7.26 8.79 -0.04
C GLY A 19 6.57 9.81 -0.94
N THR A 20 5.43 9.44 -1.54
CA THR A 20 4.63 10.32 -2.40
C THR A 20 3.54 11.07 -1.65
N LEU A 21 3.10 10.59 -0.49
CA LEU A 21 2.08 11.25 0.33
C LEU A 21 2.55 12.66 0.74
N PRO A 22 1.90 13.73 0.23
CA PRO A 22 2.29 15.08 0.57
C PRO A 22 1.95 15.38 2.05
N PRO A 23 2.68 16.30 2.69
CA PRO A 23 2.27 16.79 4.01
C PRO A 23 0.88 17.43 3.91
N VAL A 24 0.00 17.11 4.86
CA VAL A 24 -1.37 17.65 4.88
C VAL A 24 -1.32 19.15 5.19
N PRO A 25 -1.79 20.03 4.29
CA PRO A 25 -1.77 21.47 4.53
C PRO A 25 -2.56 21.88 5.77
N SER A 26 -2.02 22.82 6.55
CA SER A 26 -2.62 23.26 7.83
C SER A 26 -4.02 23.85 7.68
N PHE A 27 -4.32 24.51 6.55
CA PHE A 27 -5.65 25.07 6.31
C PHE A 27 -6.75 23.99 6.24
N ILE A 28 -6.41 22.75 5.87
CA ILE A 28 -7.37 21.64 5.88
C ILE A 28 -7.79 21.35 7.33
N LYS A 29 -6.88 21.46 8.30
CA LYS A 29 -7.20 21.26 9.72
C LYS A 29 -8.29 22.23 10.20
N GLU A 30 -8.25 23.47 9.72
CA GLU A 30 -9.22 24.52 10.09
C GLU A 30 -10.56 24.35 9.36
N ARG A 31 -10.53 23.94 8.09
CA ARG A 31 -11.75 23.80 7.26
C ARG A 31 -12.47 22.47 7.42
N ASP A 32 -11.72 21.38 7.52
CA ASP A 32 -12.23 20.01 7.66
C ASP A 32 -11.26 19.15 8.52
N PRO A 33 -11.42 19.19 9.84
CA PRO A 33 -10.62 18.39 10.77
C PRO A 33 -10.73 16.88 10.54
N GLY A 34 -11.84 16.40 9.96
CA GLY A 34 -12.05 15.00 9.65
C GLY A 34 -11.12 14.54 8.54
N THR A 35 -11.14 15.25 7.42
CA THR A 35 -10.22 15.03 6.29
C THR A 35 -8.76 15.14 6.71
N PHE A 36 -8.43 16.13 7.56
CA PHE A 36 -7.07 16.27 8.09
C PHE A 36 -6.60 15.03 8.86
N ARG A 37 -7.41 14.54 9.82
CA ARG A 37 -7.07 13.34 10.61
C ARG A 37 -7.00 12.09 9.74
N TYR A 38 -7.91 11.97 8.77
CA TYR A 38 -7.93 10.86 7.83
C TYR A 38 -6.61 10.78 7.03
N LEU A 39 -6.20 11.88 6.40
CA LEU A 39 -4.96 11.94 5.61
C LEU A 39 -3.72 11.67 6.46
N GLN A 40 -3.66 12.20 7.69
CA GLN A 40 -2.58 11.87 8.63
C GLN A 40 -2.58 10.38 9.01
N GLY A 41 -3.77 9.80 9.22
CA GLY A 41 -3.94 8.39 9.52
C GLY A 41 -3.42 7.48 8.42
N ARG A 42 -3.65 7.82 7.15
CA ARG A 42 -3.19 7.02 6.00
C ARG A 42 -1.68 6.81 5.99
N LYS A 43 -0.88 7.85 6.27
CA LYS A 43 0.59 7.70 6.35
C LYS A 43 1.00 6.67 7.39
N ARG A 44 0.31 6.64 8.53
CA ARG A 44 0.54 5.64 9.58
C ARG A 44 0.16 4.24 9.11
N VAL A 45 -1.01 4.08 8.48
CA VAL A 45 -1.48 2.78 8.00
C VAL A 45 -0.50 2.14 7.01
N PHE A 46 -0.08 2.88 5.97
CA PHE A 46 0.89 2.34 5.01
C PHE A 46 2.26 2.08 5.66
N SER A 47 2.67 2.88 6.66
CA SER A 47 3.89 2.62 7.42
C SER A 47 3.81 1.32 8.22
N ASP A 48 2.66 1.05 8.84
CA ASP A 48 2.43 -0.18 9.60
C ASP A 48 2.44 -1.40 8.68
N PHE A 49 1.87 -1.29 7.48
CA PHE A 49 1.92 -2.36 6.46
C PHE A 49 3.32 -2.60 5.93
N ALA A 50 4.08 -1.54 5.65
CA ALA A 50 5.48 -1.66 5.25
C ALA A 50 6.29 -2.41 6.32
N ALA A 51 6.14 -2.01 7.59
CA ALA A 51 6.83 -2.66 8.70
C ALA A 51 6.39 -4.12 8.88
N ALA A 52 5.11 -4.43 8.70
CA ALA A 52 4.60 -5.79 8.80
C ALA A 52 5.15 -6.69 7.67
N ALA A 53 5.17 -6.21 6.43
CA ALA A 53 5.74 -6.93 5.29
C ALA A 53 7.24 -7.20 5.48
N GLN A 54 7.99 -6.21 6.00
CA GLN A 54 9.40 -6.36 6.32
C GLN A 54 9.65 -7.41 7.41
N LYS A 55 8.79 -7.46 8.45
CA LYS A 55 8.86 -8.49 9.50
C LYS A 55 8.64 -9.89 8.93
N ILE A 56 7.70 -10.05 7.99
CA ILE A 56 7.45 -11.32 7.30
C ILE A 56 8.69 -11.75 6.50
N GLU A 57 9.29 -10.83 5.74
CA GLU A 57 10.54 -11.09 5.02
C GLU A 57 11.63 -11.59 5.98
N PHE A 58 11.88 -10.87 7.08
CA PHE A 58 12.90 -11.28 8.04
C PHE A 58 12.60 -12.60 8.72
N ALA A 59 11.33 -12.87 9.07
CA ALA A 59 10.92 -14.13 9.66
C ALA A 59 11.16 -15.31 8.71
N PHE A 60 10.84 -15.12 7.41
CA PHE A 60 11.08 -16.12 6.37
C PHE A 60 12.58 -16.40 6.21
N LEU A 61 13.42 -15.37 6.15
CA LEU A 61 14.87 -15.51 6.00
C LEU A 61 15.53 -16.21 7.21
N ARG A 62 15.00 -16.00 8.42
CA ARG A 62 15.57 -16.58 9.65
C ARG A 62 15.09 -18.01 9.94
N SER A 63 13.82 -18.27 9.70
CA SER A 63 13.17 -19.53 10.15
C SER A 63 12.89 -20.50 9.02
N GLY A 64 13.10 -20.06 7.77
CA GLY A 64 12.91 -20.89 6.59
C GLY A 64 11.46 -21.37 6.40
N PRO A 65 11.27 -22.52 5.74
CA PRO A 65 9.94 -23.06 5.40
C PRO A 65 9.10 -23.49 6.61
N LEU A 66 9.69 -23.61 7.81
CA LEU A 66 8.97 -24.09 9.01
C LEU A 66 7.82 -23.16 9.41
N LEU A 67 7.90 -21.87 9.06
CA LEU A 67 6.83 -20.89 9.27
C LEU A 67 6.02 -20.58 8.00
N TYR A 68 6.21 -21.36 6.92
CA TYR A 68 5.66 -21.04 5.59
C TYR A 68 4.15 -20.76 5.63
N PHE A 69 3.37 -21.65 6.26
CA PHE A 69 1.90 -21.50 6.30
C PHE A 69 1.46 -20.23 7.04
N GLN A 70 2.06 -19.93 8.19
CA GLN A 70 1.73 -18.73 8.97
C GLN A 70 2.10 -17.47 8.20
N LEU A 71 3.31 -17.43 7.63
CA LEU A 71 3.80 -16.28 6.87
C LEU A 71 3.00 -16.04 5.59
N ASP A 72 2.50 -17.11 4.95
CA ASP A 72 1.63 -17.00 3.77
C ASP A 72 0.28 -16.35 4.12
N VAL A 73 -0.36 -16.79 5.21
CA VAL A 73 -1.63 -16.21 5.70
C VAL A 73 -1.47 -14.75 6.09
N ASP A 74 -0.41 -14.42 6.82
CA ASP A 74 -0.13 -13.05 7.25
C ASP A 74 0.15 -12.15 6.04
N LEU A 75 0.89 -12.65 5.04
CA LEU A 75 1.20 -11.90 3.83
C LEU A 75 -0.04 -11.66 2.96
N ARG A 76 -0.90 -12.67 2.76
CA ARG A 76 -2.20 -12.52 2.08
C ARG A 76 -3.06 -11.46 2.77
N THR A 77 -3.08 -11.48 4.09
CA THR A 77 -3.85 -10.53 4.89
C THR A 77 -3.35 -9.10 4.68
N ILE A 78 -2.04 -8.87 4.76
CA ILE A 78 -1.46 -7.54 4.57
C ILE A 78 -1.63 -7.08 3.11
N PHE A 79 -1.48 -7.99 2.15
CA PHE A 79 -1.70 -7.68 0.74
C PHE A 79 -3.14 -7.20 0.50
N ALA A 80 -4.14 -7.97 0.97
CA ALA A 80 -5.54 -7.62 0.80
C ALA A 80 -5.89 -6.28 1.46
N ARG A 81 -5.34 -6.02 2.66
CA ARG A 81 -5.50 -4.74 3.35
C ARG A 81 -4.82 -3.58 2.63
N THR A 82 -3.61 -3.79 2.11
CA THR A 82 -2.92 -2.79 1.29
C THR A 82 -3.77 -2.42 0.08
N LEU A 83 -4.30 -3.41 -0.65
CA LEU A 83 -5.11 -3.17 -1.84
C LEU A 83 -6.38 -2.38 -1.52
N HIS A 84 -7.05 -2.74 -0.42
CA HIS A 84 -8.23 -2.02 0.06
C HIS A 84 -7.90 -0.55 0.36
N GLU A 85 -6.81 -0.29 1.08
CA GLU A 85 -6.37 1.06 1.45
C GLU A 85 -5.93 1.89 0.24
N VAL A 86 -5.29 1.26 -0.76
CA VAL A 86 -4.97 1.92 -2.04
C VAL A 86 -6.23 2.37 -2.75
N ARG A 87 -7.25 1.50 -2.86
CA ARG A 87 -8.52 1.82 -3.51
C ARG A 87 -9.28 2.92 -2.79
N GLU A 88 -9.42 2.82 -1.48
CA GLU A 88 -10.09 3.85 -0.68
C GLU A 88 -9.39 5.22 -0.84
N LEU A 89 -8.06 5.25 -0.82
CA LEU A 89 -7.33 6.50 -1.00
C LEU A 89 -7.44 7.03 -2.43
N LYS A 90 -7.40 6.15 -3.44
CA LYS A 90 -7.57 6.50 -4.85
C LYS A 90 -8.94 7.12 -5.12
N GLU A 91 -10.00 6.56 -4.55
CA GLU A 91 -11.36 7.10 -4.65
C GLU A 91 -11.51 8.42 -3.89
N PHE A 92 -10.78 8.58 -2.78
CA PHE A 92 -10.83 9.78 -1.96
C PHE A 92 -10.16 11.01 -2.60
N ILE A 93 -9.04 10.82 -3.32
CA ILE A 93 -8.25 11.94 -3.84
C ILE A 93 -9.04 12.86 -4.80
N PRO A 94 -9.80 12.35 -5.80
CA PRO A 94 -10.62 13.20 -6.65
C PRO A 94 -11.63 14.03 -5.86
N GLU A 95 -12.25 13.44 -4.83
CA GLU A 95 -13.20 14.15 -3.97
C GLU A 95 -12.50 15.21 -3.11
N LEU A 96 -11.29 14.93 -2.61
CA LEU A 96 -10.45 15.89 -1.90
C LEU A 96 -10.11 17.10 -2.80
N ILE A 97 -9.68 16.85 -4.05
CA ILE A 97 -9.32 17.89 -5.01
C ILE A 97 -10.57 18.71 -5.38
N ARG A 98 -11.73 18.06 -5.58
CA ARG A 98 -13.00 18.76 -5.86
C ARG A 98 -13.40 19.69 -4.72
N ARG A 99 -13.18 19.29 -3.46
CA ARG A 99 -13.47 20.12 -2.27
C ARG A 99 -12.46 21.24 -2.07
N PHE A 100 -11.20 21.01 -2.44
CA PHE A 100 -10.11 21.95 -2.28
C PHE A 100 -9.29 22.04 -3.58
N PRO A 101 -9.71 22.84 -4.57
CA PRO A 101 -9.08 22.86 -5.91
C PRO A 101 -7.57 23.13 -5.90
N GLY A 102 -7.07 23.88 -4.91
CA GLY A 102 -5.64 24.13 -4.74
C GLY A 102 -4.80 22.90 -4.35
N LEU A 103 -5.41 21.74 -4.14
CA LEU A 103 -4.73 20.49 -3.80
C LEU A 103 -4.33 19.63 -4.99
N GLU A 104 -4.81 19.95 -6.20
CA GLU A 104 -4.51 19.17 -7.41
C GLU A 104 -3.00 18.96 -7.62
N VAL A 105 -2.23 20.04 -7.55
CA VAL A 105 -0.76 20.00 -7.73
C VAL A 105 -0.07 19.09 -6.70
N TYR A 106 -0.63 18.96 -5.50
CA TYR A 106 -0.05 18.18 -4.41
C TYR A 106 -0.43 16.71 -4.48
N TYR A 107 -1.66 16.39 -4.90
CA TYR A 107 -2.22 15.04 -4.82
C TYR A 107 -2.34 14.31 -6.17
N SER A 108 -2.25 15.00 -7.31
CA SER A 108 -2.21 14.35 -8.62
C SER A 108 -1.05 13.35 -8.80
N PRO A 109 0.19 13.63 -8.32
CA PRO A 109 1.26 12.64 -8.34
C PRO A 109 0.92 11.37 -7.55
N LEU A 110 0.26 11.53 -6.40
CA LEU A 110 -0.16 10.41 -5.57
C LEU A 110 -1.24 9.57 -6.26
N ALA A 111 -2.19 10.19 -6.95
CA ALA A 111 -3.21 9.46 -7.71
C ALA A 111 -2.60 8.55 -8.78
N GLY A 112 -1.57 9.04 -9.50
CA GLY A 112 -0.84 8.22 -10.48
C GLY A 112 -0.12 7.03 -9.83
N VAL A 113 0.56 7.24 -8.70
CA VAL A 113 1.23 6.17 -7.95
C VAL A 113 0.23 5.11 -7.46
N LEU A 114 -0.95 5.52 -6.98
CA LEU A 114 -1.97 4.59 -6.51
C LEU A 114 -2.57 3.74 -7.65
N GLU A 115 -2.78 4.34 -8.83
CA GLU A 115 -3.22 3.60 -10.01
C GLU A 115 -2.18 2.53 -10.42
N GLU A 116 -0.92 2.92 -10.55
CA GLU A 116 0.16 1.99 -10.92
C GLU A 116 0.27 0.82 -9.93
N ILE A 117 0.28 1.13 -8.63
CA ILE A 117 0.35 0.11 -7.58
C ILE A 117 -0.87 -0.81 -7.62
N GLU A 118 -2.09 -0.26 -7.79
CA GLU A 118 -3.29 -1.10 -7.91
C GLU A 118 -3.17 -2.08 -9.08
N GLN A 119 -2.72 -1.63 -10.25
CA GLN A 119 -2.53 -2.51 -11.41
C GLN A 119 -1.47 -3.60 -11.14
N GLU A 120 -0.33 -3.24 -10.56
CA GLU A 120 0.71 -4.21 -10.16
C GLU A 120 0.17 -5.25 -9.16
N MET A 121 -0.63 -4.81 -8.19
CA MET A 121 -1.28 -5.69 -7.22
C MET A 121 -2.27 -6.63 -7.92
N LEU A 122 -3.10 -6.13 -8.84
CA LEU A 122 -4.06 -6.95 -9.57
C LEU A 122 -3.39 -8.03 -10.42
N VAL A 123 -2.23 -7.74 -11.02
CA VAL A 123 -1.43 -8.74 -11.75
C VAL A 123 -0.91 -9.84 -10.80
N LEU A 124 -0.57 -9.49 -9.56
CA LEU A 124 0.00 -10.43 -8.59
C LEU A 124 -1.07 -11.11 -7.70
N ALA A 125 -2.32 -10.64 -7.72
CA ALA A 125 -3.41 -11.22 -6.93
C ALA A 125 -3.70 -12.71 -7.24
N PRO A 126 -3.68 -13.19 -8.50
CA PRO A 126 -3.82 -14.63 -8.79
C PRO A 126 -2.71 -15.47 -8.15
N CYS A 127 -1.49 -14.92 -8.02
CA CYS A 127 -0.37 -15.61 -7.41
C CYS A 127 -0.59 -15.93 -5.93
N LEU A 128 -1.43 -15.12 -5.29
CA LEU A 128 -1.85 -15.30 -3.91
C LEU A 128 -2.99 -16.29 -3.76
N ILE A 129 -3.78 -16.55 -4.81
CA ILE A 129 -4.89 -17.51 -4.76
C ILE A 129 -4.38 -18.91 -5.09
N ASP A 130 -3.59 -19.02 -6.16
CA ASP A 130 -3.17 -20.31 -6.74
C ASP A 130 -1.77 -20.76 -6.29
N GLY A 131 -1.05 -19.92 -5.53
CA GLY A 131 0.31 -20.19 -5.05
C GLY A 131 1.40 -20.11 -6.14
N TYR A 132 1.05 -19.67 -7.35
CA TYR A 132 1.94 -19.63 -8.52
C TYR A 132 2.22 -18.19 -8.95
N ILE A 133 3.49 -17.76 -8.95
CA ILE A 133 3.87 -16.47 -9.57
C ILE A 133 4.20 -16.74 -11.04
N PRO A 134 3.62 -16.02 -12.02
CA PRO A 134 4.10 -16.04 -13.38
C PRO A 134 5.52 -15.48 -13.39
N VAL A 135 6.50 -16.33 -13.65
CA VAL A 135 7.88 -15.90 -13.89
C VAL A 135 7.85 -15.05 -15.16
N PRO A 136 8.38 -13.81 -15.16
CA PRO A 136 8.49 -13.05 -16.38
C PRO A 136 9.40 -13.82 -17.34
N THR A 137 8.82 -14.39 -18.39
CA THR A 137 9.60 -14.84 -19.54
C THR A 137 10.10 -13.57 -20.21
N ARG A 138 11.42 -13.38 -20.16
CA ARG A 138 12.13 -12.27 -20.82
C ARG A 138 11.68 -12.07 -22.26
#